data_AF-A0A7C1D441-F1
#
_entry.id   AF-A0A7C1D441-F1
#
_cell.length_a   1.000
_cell.length_b   1.000
_cell.length_c   1.000
_cell.angle_alpha   90.00
_cell.angle_beta   90.00
_cell.angle_gamma   90.00
#
_symmetry.space_group_name_H-M   'P 1'
#
loop_
_entity.id
_entity.type
_entity.pdbx_description
1 polymer ?
#
loop_
_entity_poly.entity_id
_entity_poly.type
_entity_poly.pdbx_seq_one_letter_code
_entity_poly.pdbx_strand_id
1 'polypeptide(L)'
;MHNTVIEENAYLYEVISDQNVLIGKSAQLGLSKNIKPNEKYPEHVFTGLTLIGKKASIPSKTRLYRNTIIEPYVGKSSFENRKFEVGSYIACQ
;
A
#
# COMPACT_ATOMS: atom_id res chain seq x y z
N MET A 1 -7.44 -9.44 7.06
CA MET A 1 -6.24 -9.51 7.94
C MET A 1 -6.14 -10.83 8.71
N HIS A 2 -5.89 -11.96 8.03
CA HIS A 2 -5.49 -13.21 8.68
C HIS A 2 -3.98 -13.42 8.44
N ASN A 3 -3.20 -13.74 9.48
CA ASN A 3 -1.73 -13.85 9.42
C ASN A 3 -1.03 -12.61 8.82
N THR A 4 -1.60 -11.43 9.00
CA THR A 4 -0.95 -10.16 8.63
C THR A 4 0.01 -9.75 9.75
N VAL A 5 1.24 -9.40 9.38
CA VAL A 5 2.26 -8.89 10.29
C VAL A 5 2.47 -7.41 10.02
N ILE A 6 2.34 -6.60 11.08
CA ILE A 6 2.67 -5.18 11.06
C ILE A 6 3.87 -4.99 11.98
N GLU A 7 5.00 -4.62 11.40
CA GLU A 7 6.24 -4.43 12.16
C GLU A 7 6.25 -3.11 12.94
N GLU A 8 7.20 -3.02 13.87
CA GLU A 8 7.36 -1.90 14.81
C GLU A 8 7.31 -0.52 14.12
N ASN A 9 6.64 0.45 14.76
CA ASN A 9 6.54 1.84 14.31
C ASN A 9 5.91 2.05 12.92
N ALA A 10 5.25 1.04 12.34
CA ALA A 10 4.45 1.26 11.13
C ALA A 10 3.22 2.13 11.44
N TYR A 11 2.93 3.06 10.53
CA TYR A 11 1.77 3.94 10.58
C TYR A 11 0.82 3.59 9.44
N LEU A 12 -0.44 3.33 9.77
CA LEU A 12 -1.48 3.00 8.79
C LEU A 12 -2.68 3.92 9.01
N TYR A 13 -3.17 4.51 7.93
CA TYR A 13 -4.38 5.34 7.95
C TYR A 13 -5.29 4.94 6.78
N GLU A 14 -6.56 4.62 7.07
CA GLU A 14 -7.55 4.18 6.05
C GLU A 14 -7.05 3.05 5.13
N VAL A 15 -6.53 1.99 5.75
CA VAL A 15 -5.96 0.84 5.04
C VAL A 15 -6.90 -0.36 5.12
N ILE A 16 -7.18 -0.98 3.98
CA ILE A 16 -7.79 -2.32 3.91
C ILE A 16 -6.70 -3.30 3.52
N SER A 17 -6.49 -4.31 4.37
CA SER A 17 -5.49 -5.35 4.15
C SER A 17 -6.12 -6.74 4.16
N ASP A 18 -5.79 -7.51 3.12
CA ASP A 18 -6.19 -8.90 2.97
C ASP A 18 -5.38 -9.81 3.94
N GLN A 19 -5.08 -11.05 3.54
CA GLN A 19 -4.43 -12.07 4.36
C GLN A 19 -2.95 -12.28 3.99
N ASN A 20 -2.16 -12.70 4.98
CA ASN A 20 -0.73 -13.02 4.88
C ASN A 20 0.13 -11.84 4.40
N VAL A 21 -0.26 -10.61 4.73
CA VAL A 21 0.47 -9.40 4.34
C VAL A 21 1.59 -9.10 5.34
N LEU A 22 2.75 -8.66 4.86
CA LEU A 22 3.83 -8.11 5.70
C LEU A 22 3.94 -6.60 5.46
N ILE A 23 3.83 -5.81 6.53
CA ILE A 23 4.05 -4.36 6.52
C ILE A 23 5.31 -4.07 7.32
N GLY A 24 6.37 -3.67 6.62
CA GLY A 24 7.71 -3.53 7.20
C GLY A 24 7.86 -2.38 8.21
N LYS A 25 8.90 -2.48 9.04
CA LYS A 25 9.22 -1.55 10.13
C LYS A 25 9.21 -0.10 9.65
N SER A 26 8.53 0.77 10.40
CA SER A 26 8.42 2.20 10.08
C SER A 26 7.83 2.53 8.70
N ALA A 27 7.13 1.60 8.04
CA ALA A 27 6.36 1.92 6.85
C ALA A 27 5.21 2.88 7.19
N GLN A 28 4.87 3.77 6.26
CA GLN A 28 3.84 4.78 6.43
C GLN A 28 2.85 4.70 5.26
N LEU A 29 1.62 4.27 5.52
CA LEU A 29 0.59 4.02 4.52
C LEU A 29 -0.61 4.95 4.72
N GLY A 30 -1.27 5.32 3.63
CA GLY A 30 -2.41 6.25 3.67
C GLY A 30 -2.00 7.70 3.92
N LEU A 31 -0.82 8.10 3.46
CA LEU A 31 -0.31 9.47 3.60
C LEU A 31 -1.05 10.46 2.67
N SER A 32 -0.95 11.75 3.01
CA SER A 32 -1.54 12.92 2.32
C SER A 32 -2.97 13.27 2.72
N LYS A 33 -3.28 14.58 2.70
CA LYS A 33 -4.64 15.13 2.74
C LYS A 33 -5.22 15.36 1.34
N ASN A 34 -4.36 15.40 0.32
CA ASN A 34 -4.79 15.52 -1.06
C ASN A 34 -5.33 14.16 -1.54
N ILE A 35 -6.44 14.19 -2.28
CA ILE A 35 -7.09 13.01 -2.83
C ILE A 35 -7.11 13.12 -4.36
N LYS A 36 -6.47 12.15 -5.01
CA LYS A 36 -6.53 11.90 -6.45
C LYS A 36 -7.01 10.45 -6.62
N PRO A 37 -7.91 10.15 -7.58
CA PRO A 37 -8.31 8.77 -7.85
C PRO A 37 -7.12 7.86 -8.17
N ASN A 38 -7.29 6.57 -7.95
CA ASN A 38 -6.31 5.57 -8.36
C ASN A 38 -6.06 5.63 -9.88
N GLU A 39 -4.81 5.47 -10.30
CA GLU A 39 -4.40 5.60 -11.69
C GLU A 39 -4.91 4.49 -12.61
N LYS A 40 -5.19 3.30 -12.06
CA LYS A 40 -5.69 2.15 -12.81
C LYS A 40 -7.17 1.89 -12.58
N TYR A 41 -7.66 2.12 -11.36
CA TYR A 41 -9.05 1.86 -10.96
C TYR A 41 -9.71 3.11 -10.35
N PRO A 42 -9.83 4.22 -11.12
CA PRO A 42 -10.30 5.50 -10.60
C PRO A 42 -11.75 5.47 -10.10
N GLU A 43 -12.61 4.64 -10.70
CA GLU A 43 -14.02 4.48 -10.31
C GLU A 43 -14.22 3.63 -9.05
N HIS A 44 -13.17 2.97 -8.54
CA HIS A 44 -13.26 2.08 -7.39
C HIS A 44 -12.52 2.61 -6.17
N VAL A 45 -11.38 3.30 -6.37
CA VAL A 45 -10.52 3.75 -5.29
C VAL A 45 -10.21 5.23 -5.47
N PHE A 46 -11.02 6.09 -4.85
CA PHE A 46 -10.93 7.54 -4.99
C PHE A 46 -11.21 8.33 -3.70
N THR A 47 -11.70 7.69 -2.65
CA THR A 47 -12.17 8.34 -1.41
C THR A 47 -11.10 8.52 -0.34
N GLY A 48 -9.94 7.90 -0.48
CA GLY A 48 -8.82 7.96 0.46
C GLY A 48 -8.20 6.61 0.78
N LEU A 49 -8.91 5.51 0.51
CA LEU A 49 -8.55 4.16 0.93
C LEU A 49 -7.26 3.65 0.27
N THR A 50 -6.36 3.06 1.05
CA THR A 50 -5.23 2.26 0.54
C THR A 50 -5.57 0.78 0.61
N LEU A 51 -5.46 0.07 -0.51
CA LEU A 51 -5.77 -1.37 -0.59
C LEU A 51 -4.50 -2.21 -0.68
N ILE A 52 -4.42 -3.27 0.13
CA ILE A 52 -3.29 -4.21 0.15
C ILE A 52 -3.77 -5.62 -0.12
N GLY A 53 -3.38 -6.16 -1.27
CA GLY A 53 -3.70 -7.51 -1.71
C GLY A 53 -3.00 -8.61 -0.91
N LYS A 54 -3.58 -9.82 -0.97
CA LYS A 54 -3.08 -11.03 -0.31
C LYS A 54 -1.59 -11.26 -0.55
N LYS A 55 -0.85 -11.64 0.49
CA LYS A 55 0.58 -12.01 0.41
C LYS A 55 1.51 -10.90 -0.10
N ALA A 56 1.08 -9.64 -0.10
CA ALA A 56 1.96 -8.52 -0.38
C ALA A 56 2.99 -8.33 0.77
N SER A 57 4.21 -7.96 0.41
CA SER A 57 5.32 -7.68 1.34
C SER A 57 5.85 -6.27 1.11
N ILE A 58 5.41 -5.33 1.94
CA ILE A 58 5.80 -3.92 1.89
C ILE A 58 7.11 -3.73 2.66
N PRO A 59 8.19 -3.20 2.04
CA PRO A 59 9.48 -2.98 2.70
C PRO A 59 9.40 -1.97 3.86
N SER A 60 10.37 -2.03 4.77
CA SER A 60 10.55 -1.06 5.85
C SER A 60 10.73 0.36 5.30
N LYS A 61 10.24 1.36 6.04
CA LYS A 61 10.32 2.79 5.70
C LYS A 61 9.64 3.18 4.38
N THR A 62 8.89 2.27 3.74
CA THR A 62 8.09 2.57 2.55
C THR A 62 7.06 3.64 2.88
N ARG A 63 6.90 4.63 1.98
CA ARG A 63 5.89 5.67 2.08
C ARG A 63 4.89 5.52 0.94
N LEU A 64 3.64 5.19 1.27
CA LEU A 64 2.54 5.12 0.31
C LEU A 64 1.45 6.11 0.69
N TYR A 65 0.74 6.57 -0.33
CA TYR A 65 -0.24 7.63 -0.21
C TYR A 65 -1.66 7.06 -0.30
N ARG A 66 -2.64 7.91 0.01
CA ARG A 66 -4.04 7.57 -0.17
C ARG A 66 -4.36 7.13 -1.60
N ASN A 67 -5.41 6.34 -1.75
CA ASN A 67 -5.87 5.77 -3.02
C ASN A 67 -4.85 4.85 -3.72
N THR A 68 -3.79 4.43 -3.03
CA THR A 68 -2.85 3.43 -3.55
C THR A 68 -3.45 2.03 -3.51
N ILE A 69 -3.26 1.27 -4.58
CA ILE A 69 -3.56 -0.18 -4.64
C ILE A 69 -2.25 -0.95 -4.78
N ILE A 70 -2.06 -1.93 -3.90
CA ILE A 70 -0.98 -2.92 -3.97
C ILE A 70 -1.61 -4.27 -4.32
N GLU A 71 -1.21 -4.85 -5.44
CA GLU A 71 -1.71 -6.15 -5.89
C GLU A 71 -1.30 -7.30 -4.95
N PRO A 72 -2.02 -8.43 -5.00
CA PRO A 72 -1.59 -9.65 -4.37
C PRO A 72 -0.19 -10.07 -4.82
N TYR A 73 0.55 -10.72 -3.91
CA TYR A 73 1.89 -11.28 -4.13
C TYR A 73 3.00 -10.27 -4.47
N VAL A 74 2.72 -8.97 -4.41
CA VAL A 74 3.72 -7.91 -4.59
C VAL A 74 4.86 -8.07 -3.57
N GLY A 75 6.08 -8.17 -4.07
CA GLY A 75 7.30 -8.32 -3.27
C GLY A 75 8.12 -7.03 -3.17
N LYS A 76 9.26 -7.12 -2.48
CA LYS A 76 10.17 -5.98 -2.25
C LYS A 76 10.66 -5.34 -3.55
N SER A 77 10.92 -6.14 -4.58
CA SER A 77 11.40 -5.67 -5.90
C SER A 77 10.46 -4.67 -6.57
N SER A 78 9.14 -4.78 -6.37
CA SER A 78 8.15 -3.84 -6.93
C SER A 78 8.25 -2.43 -6.35
N PHE A 79 9.00 -2.22 -5.26
CA PHE A 79 9.22 -0.94 -4.60
C PHE A 79 10.60 -0.33 -4.90
N GLU A 80 11.53 -1.10 -5.46
CA GLU A 80 12.89 -0.65 -5.72
C GLU A 80 12.91 0.42 -6.81
N ASN A 81 13.67 1.50 -6.58
CA ASN A 81 13.85 2.61 -7.52
C ASN A 81 12.56 3.29 -8.00
N ARG A 82 11.46 3.14 -7.26
CA ARG A 82 10.17 3.79 -7.57
C ARG A 82 9.81 4.85 -6.54
N LYS A 83 9.29 5.97 -7.04
CA LYS A 83 8.55 6.94 -6.22
C LYS A 83 7.07 6.73 -6.46
N PHE A 84 6.30 6.73 -5.39
CA PHE A 84 4.85 6.59 -5.43
C PHE A 84 4.18 7.93 -5.15
N GLU A 85 2.98 8.11 -5.67
CA GLU A 85 2.15 9.28 -5.49
C GLU A 85 0.76 8.88 -5.00
N VAL A 86 -0.08 9.87 -4.68
CA VAL A 86 -1.50 9.64 -4.41
C VAL A 86 -2.13 8.96 -5.61
N GLY A 87 -2.83 7.85 -5.39
CA GLY A 87 -3.47 7.08 -6.45
C GLY A 87 -2.57 6.05 -7.16
N SER A 88 -1.34 5.80 -6.72
CA SER A 88 -0.46 4.83 -7.40
C SER A 88 -1.03 3.39 -7.44
N TYR A 89 -0.67 2.65 -8.49
CA TYR A 89 -0.93 1.22 -8.64
C TYR A 89 0.39 0.43 -8.65
N ILE A 90 0.49 -0.58 -7.79
CA ILE A 90 1.71 -1.37 -7.58
C ILE A 90 1.41 -2.84 -7.87
N ALA A 91 2.09 -3.38 -8.87
CA ALA A 91 2.00 -4.78 -9.28
C ALA A 91 3.39 -5.45 -9.30
N CYS A 92 3.42 -6.78 -9.38
CA CYS A 92 4.65 -7.52 -9.64
C CYS A 92 5.26 -7.08 -10.97
N GLN A 93 6.59 -6.98 -11.00
CA GLN A 93 7.35 -6.90 -12.25
C GLN A 93 7.48 -8.28 -12.88
#